data_AF-A0A2M9XST3-F1
#
_entry.id   AF-A0A2M9XST3-F1
#
_cell.length_a   1.000
_cell.length_b   1.000
_cell.length_c   1.000
_cell.angle_alpha   90.00
_cell.angle_beta   90.00
_cell.angle_gamma   90.00
#
_symmetry.space_group_name_H-M   'P 1'
#
loop_
_entity.id
_entity.type
_entity.pdbx_description
1 polymer ?
#
loop_
_entity_poly.entity_id
_entity_poly.type
_entity_poly.pdbx_seq_one_letter_code
_entity_poly.pdbx_strand_id
1 'polypeptide(L)'
;MKHNYFRIFQTYCKRSAILGFSLSLFSCGVTGFASEHSFVRVPVKTETEVIHVNLLHGDVKKLYGVNVGTVNTISERLIGLQVGGANISEGKAYGAQVGLLYNSAKKGGLSIQVGIANNVEEGGAGAQIGFYNRGVNGGYYVTGGVYNRGSSGATIGLINNESLGINIGGFNYGYGINIGAINSGKGLSIGAINIGDDGNLQVGILNFCTDGPFPIMIVLNYCSKPEPEKTETKPAATKVDTKIAPEPAPTKK
;
A
#
# COMPACT_ATOMS: atom_id res chain seq x y z
N MET A 1 22.88 -12.09 -23.69
CA MET A 1 21.53 -12.70 -23.66
C MET A 1 20.49 -11.59 -23.46
N LYS A 2 19.89 -11.04 -24.53
CA LYS A 2 18.90 -9.94 -24.41
C LYS A 2 18.03 -9.76 -25.67
N HIS A 3 17.60 -10.86 -26.31
CA HIS A 3 16.83 -10.76 -27.57
C HIS A 3 15.61 -11.69 -27.71
N ASN A 4 15.26 -12.49 -26.70
CA ASN A 4 14.15 -13.44 -26.81
C ASN A 4 12.81 -13.01 -26.18
N TYR A 5 12.76 -11.90 -25.44
CA TYR A 5 11.51 -11.44 -24.79
C TYR A 5 10.58 -10.64 -25.72
N PHE A 6 11.11 -10.03 -26.79
CA PHE A 6 10.31 -9.14 -27.64
C PHE A 6 9.34 -9.89 -28.57
N ARG A 7 9.69 -11.11 -29.00
CA ARG A 7 8.82 -11.92 -29.89
C ARG A 7 7.64 -12.60 -29.18
N ILE A 8 7.74 -12.83 -27.86
CA ILE A 8 6.64 -13.38 -27.07
C ILE A 8 5.54 -12.33 -26.87
N PHE A 9 5.93 -11.07 -26.68
CA PHE A 9 4.99 -9.95 -26.49
C PHE A 9 4.17 -9.67 -27.75
N GLN A 10 4.78 -9.76 -28.94
CA GLN A 10 4.09 -9.52 -30.21
C GLN A 10 3.06 -10.62 -30.57
N THR A 11 3.29 -11.84 -30.10
CA THR A 11 2.38 -12.98 -30.34
C THR A 11 1.17 -12.94 -29.40
N TYR A 12 1.32 -12.40 -28.19
CA TYR A 12 0.22 -12.23 -27.23
C TYR A 12 -0.77 -11.12 -27.65
N CYS A 13 -0.26 -10.02 -28.21
CA CYS A 13 -1.10 -8.94 -28.76
C CYS A 13 -1.97 -9.35 -29.97
N LYS A 14 -1.57 -10.37 -30.74
CA LYS A 14 -2.38 -10.87 -31.87
C LYS A 14 -3.47 -11.86 -31.45
N ARG A 15 -3.33 -12.55 -30.32
CA ARG A 15 -4.35 -13.48 -29.81
C ARG A 15 -5.41 -12.78 -28.94
N SER A 16 -5.10 -11.67 -28.29
CA SER A 16 -6.11 -10.85 -27.59
C SER A 16 -7.06 -10.11 -28.55
N ALA A 17 -6.60 -9.81 -29.77
CA ALA A 17 -7.45 -9.20 -30.80
C ALA A 17 -8.55 -10.14 -31.32
N ILE A 18 -8.38 -11.47 -31.18
CA ILE A 18 -9.39 -12.46 -31.63
C ILE A 18 -10.44 -12.72 -30.54
N LEU A 19 -10.13 -12.48 -29.25
CA LEU A 19 -11.14 -12.48 -28.19
C LEU A 19 -12.00 -11.20 -28.16
N GLY A 20 -11.53 -10.13 -28.79
CA GLY A 20 -12.29 -8.89 -28.97
C GLY A 20 -13.43 -8.99 -30.00
N PHE A 21 -13.48 -10.06 -30.80
CA PHE A 21 -14.51 -10.25 -31.84
C PHE A 21 -15.67 -11.18 -31.40
N SER A 22 -15.58 -11.78 -30.19
CA SER A 22 -16.64 -12.67 -29.68
C SER A 22 -17.58 -12.01 -28.65
N LEU A 23 -17.23 -10.80 -28.17
CA LEU A 23 -18.07 -10.01 -27.25
C LEU A 23 -18.94 -8.97 -27.97
N SER A 24 -18.79 -8.81 -29.29
CA SER A 24 -19.65 -7.98 -30.15
C SER A 24 -20.97 -8.64 -30.54
N LEU A 25 -21.30 -9.83 -29.98
CA LEU A 25 -22.56 -10.55 -30.24
C LEU A 25 -23.60 -10.46 -29.12
N PHE A 26 -23.35 -9.69 -28.06
CA PHE A 26 -24.39 -9.30 -27.09
C PHE A 26 -25.00 -7.93 -27.39
N SER A 27 -25.08 -7.60 -28.68
CA SER A 27 -25.85 -6.48 -29.22
C SER A 27 -27.25 -6.93 -29.64
N CYS A 28 -28.03 -7.57 -28.75
CA CYS A 28 -29.49 -7.70 -28.93
C CYS A 28 -30.17 -8.27 -27.66
N GLY A 29 -31.05 -7.47 -27.03
CA GLY A 29 -31.91 -7.85 -25.90
C GLY A 29 -31.17 -7.84 -24.55
N VAL A 30 -31.29 -6.83 -23.69
CA VAL A 30 -32.53 -6.33 -23.07
C VAL A 30 -32.44 -4.79 -22.97
N THR A 31 -33.19 -4.09 -23.81
CA THR A 31 -33.61 -2.71 -23.52
C THR A 31 -34.69 -2.80 -22.45
N GLY A 32 -34.33 -2.49 -21.20
CA GLY A 32 -35.28 -2.48 -20.08
C GLY A 32 -34.65 -1.83 -18.86
N PHE A 33 -34.85 -0.52 -18.75
CA PHE A 33 -34.42 0.38 -17.66
C PHE A 33 -32.95 0.80 -17.64
N ALA A 34 -32.53 1.50 -18.71
CA ALA A 34 -31.62 2.63 -18.51
C ALA A 34 -32.42 3.75 -17.81
N SER A 35 -32.47 3.71 -16.47
CA SER A 35 -33.04 4.82 -15.68
C SER A 35 -31.98 5.91 -15.58
N GLU A 36 -31.97 6.84 -16.53
CA GLU A 36 -31.10 8.03 -16.54
C GLU A 36 -31.51 9.10 -15.50
N HIS A 37 -32.42 8.80 -14.57
CA HIS A 37 -32.94 9.78 -13.61
C HIS A 37 -33.08 9.22 -12.19
N SER A 38 -32.28 9.78 -11.28
CA SER A 38 -32.30 9.55 -9.83
C SER A 38 -33.66 9.90 -9.22
N PHE A 39 -34.11 9.10 -8.25
CA PHE A 39 -35.44 9.23 -7.64
C PHE A 39 -35.59 10.46 -6.72
N VAL A 40 -34.51 11.00 -6.14
CA VAL A 40 -34.53 12.25 -5.33
C VAL A 40 -33.20 13.02 -5.45
N ARG A 41 -33.22 14.18 -6.12
CA ARG A 41 -32.12 15.17 -6.13
C ARG A 41 -32.44 16.31 -5.16
N VAL A 42 -31.50 16.64 -4.28
CA VAL A 42 -31.63 17.73 -3.29
C VAL A 42 -30.48 18.72 -3.52
N PRO A 43 -30.68 20.02 -3.32
CA PRO A 43 -31.15 21.00 -4.30
C PRO A 43 -30.24 21.11 -5.56
N VAL A 44 -30.84 21.52 -6.68
CA VAL A 44 -30.28 21.54 -8.07
C VAL A 44 -28.94 22.28 -8.23
N LYS A 45 -28.55 23.14 -7.28
CA LYS A 45 -27.33 23.95 -7.36
C LYS A 45 -26.03 23.22 -7.00
N THR A 46 -26.09 22.04 -6.37
CA THR A 46 -24.90 21.37 -5.81
C THR A 46 -24.58 20.01 -6.43
N GLU A 47 -25.28 19.59 -7.50
CA GLU A 47 -25.13 18.28 -8.15
C GLU A 47 -25.02 17.12 -7.14
N THR A 48 -25.84 17.20 -6.10
CA THR A 48 -25.83 16.28 -4.96
C THR A 48 -26.96 15.27 -5.09
N GLU A 49 -26.61 13.99 -5.03
CA GLU A 49 -27.59 12.90 -5.06
C GLU A 49 -27.64 12.20 -3.70
N VAL A 50 -28.86 11.90 -3.23
CA VAL A 50 -29.09 11.26 -1.93
C VAL A 50 -29.37 9.76 -2.12
N ILE A 51 -30.11 9.40 -3.16
CA ILE A 51 -30.36 8.02 -3.55
C ILE A 51 -30.10 7.91 -5.05
N HIS A 52 -29.14 7.06 -5.41
CA HIS A 52 -28.84 6.73 -6.80
C HIS A 52 -28.95 5.22 -7.01
N VAL A 53 -29.61 4.82 -8.09
CA VAL A 53 -29.73 3.41 -8.48
C VAL A 53 -29.39 3.32 -9.96
N ASN A 54 -28.39 2.49 -10.31
CA ASN A 54 -28.04 2.20 -11.69
C ASN A 54 -28.01 0.69 -11.95
N LEU A 55 -28.25 0.30 -13.20
CA LEU A 55 -28.20 -1.11 -13.61
C LEU A 55 -26.79 -1.52 -14.04
N LEU A 56 -26.12 -0.71 -14.87
CA LEU A 56 -24.82 -1.04 -15.48
C LEU A 56 -23.71 -0.07 -15.07
N HIS A 57 -23.97 1.22 -15.13
CA HIS A 57 -23.00 2.25 -14.81
C HIS A 57 -23.73 3.46 -14.23
N GLY A 58 -23.25 3.98 -13.11
CA GLY A 58 -23.75 5.21 -12.51
C GLY A 58 -22.60 6.12 -12.13
N ASP A 59 -22.59 7.31 -12.72
CA ASP A 59 -21.64 8.38 -12.42
C ASP A 59 -22.33 9.48 -11.61
N VAL A 60 -21.78 9.78 -10.44
CA VAL A 60 -22.32 10.81 -9.54
C VAL A 60 -21.19 11.74 -9.12
N LYS A 61 -21.35 13.07 -9.24
CA LYS A 61 -20.30 13.98 -8.74
C LYS A 61 -20.20 13.97 -7.22
N LYS A 62 -21.32 14.20 -6.53
CA LYS A 62 -21.41 14.22 -5.06
C LYS A 62 -22.54 13.33 -4.58
N LEU A 63 -22.21 12.32 -3.80
CA LEU A 63 -23.20 11.45 -3.16
C LEU A 63 -23.27 11.76 -1.67
N TYR A 64 -24.48 12.00 -1.18
CA TYR A 64 -24.80 12.18 0.24
C TYR A 64 -25.94 11.24 0.61
N GLY A 65 -25.66 9.95 0.69
CA GLY A 65 -26.65 8.92 0.98
C GLY A 65 -26.27 7.56 0.41
N VAL A 66 -27.13 6.94 -0.39
CA VAL A 66 -26.99 5.56 -0.84
C VAL A 66 -26.88 5.49 -2.36
N ASN A 67 -25.88 4.77 -2.87
CA ASN A 67 -25.73 4.44 -4.28
C ASN A 67 -25.72 2.92 -4.46
N VAL A 68 -26.63 2.39 -5.28
CA VAL A 68 -26.74 0.96 -5.58
C VAL A 68 -26.60 0.75 -7.07
N GLY A 69 -25.72 -0.15 -7.49
CA GLY A 69 -25.59 -0.47 -8.90
C GLY A 69 -24.48 -1.46 -9.20
N THR A 70 -24.25 -1.81 -10.46
CA THR A 70 -23.18 -2.77 -10.78
C THR A 70 -21.81 -2.09 -10.83
N VAL A 71 -21.72 -0.91 -11.45
CA VAL A 71 -20.52 -0.06 -11.43
C VAL A 71 -20.90 1.34 -10.98
N ASN A 72 -20.40 1.73 -9.81
CA ASN A 72 -20.65 3.03 -9.21
C ASN A 72 -19.38 3.88 -9.25
N THR A 73 -19.45 5.07 -9.84
CA THR A 73 -18.34 6.04 -9.85
C THR A 73 -18.76 7.33 -9.14
N ILE A 74 -17.92 7.81 -8.23
CA ILE A 74 -18.10 9.09 -7.55
C ILE A 74 -16.87 9.98 -7.75
N SER A 75 -17.06 11.10 -8.43
CA SER A 75 -15.93 11.94 -8.87
C SER A 75 -15.39 12.87 -7.79
N GLU A 76 -16.23 13.51 -6.98
CA GLU A 76 -15.77 14.58 -6.06
C GLU A 76 -15.86 14.20 -4.58
N ARG A 77 -16.99 13.64 -4.15
CA ARG A 77 -17.20 13.34 -2.73
C ARG A 77 -18.26 12.27 -2.53
N LEU A 78 -17.88 11.25 -1.75
CA LEU A 78 -18.81 10.27 -1.20
C LEU A 78 -19.00 10.56 0.29
N ILE A 79 -20.25 10.79 0.70
CA ILE A 79 -20.69 10.71 2.09
C ILE A 79 -21.85 9.71 2.16
N GLY A 80 -21.60 8.47 2.58
CA GLY A 80 -22.65 7.47 2.74
C GLY A 80 -22.26 6.06 2.33
N LEU A 81 -23.16 5.33 1.69
CA LEU A 81 -23.04 3.91 1.38
C LEU A 81 -23.06 3.68 -0.14
N GLN A 82 -22.05 2.98 -0.66
CA GLN A 82 -22.09 2.42 -2.02
C GLN A 82 -22.21 0.90 -1.95
N VAL A 83 -23.13 0.33 -2.70
CA VAL A 83 -23.30 -1.12 -2.85
C VAL A 83 -23.26 -1.47 -4.33
N GLY A 84 -22.36 -2.37 -4.72
CA GLY A 84 -22.29 -2.76 -6.12
C GLY A 84 -21.31 -3.85 -6.48
N GLY A 85 -21.13 -4.08 -7.79
CA GLY A 85 -20.11 -4.98 -8.32
C GLY A 85 -18.72 -4.36 -8.18
N ALA A 86 -18.58 -3.13 -8.68
CA ALA A 86 -17.39 -2.31 -8.55
C ALA A 86 -17.77 -0.90 -8.06
N ASN A 87 -17.12 -0.42 -7.00
CA ASN A 87 -17.30 0.94 -6.50
C ASN A 87 -16.00 1.73 -6.63
N ILE A 88 -16.07 2.93 -7.22
CA ILE A 88 -14.93 3.80 -7.47
C ILE A 88 -15.26 5.18 -6.91
N SER A 89 -14.42 5.70 -6.02
CA SER A 89 -14.48 7.06 -5.52
C SER A 89 -13.18 7.77 -5.89
N GLU A 90 -13.23 8.67 -6.86
CA GLU A 90 -12.09 9.54 -7.21
C GLU A 90 -11.89 10.65 -6.19
N GLY A 91 -13.00 11.05 -5.57
CA GLY A 91 -13.07 12.05 -4.52
C GLY A 91 -12.80 11.51 -3.12
N LYS A 92 -12.97 12.38 -2.12
CA LYS A 92 -12.86 11.99 -0.71
C LYS A 92 -14.01 11.05 -0.34
N ALA A 93 -13.66 9.88 0.18
CA ALA A 93 -14.62 8.86 0.61
C ALA A 93 -14.85 8.89 2.12
N TYR A 94 -16.06 9.26 2.53
CA TYR A 94 -16.55 9.20 3.90
C TYR A 94 -17.74 8.24 4.00
N GLY A 95 -17.51 7.01 4.43
CA GLY A 95 -18.58 6.02 4.60
C GLY A 95 -18.19 4.62 4.12
N ALA A 96 -19.17 3.82 3.71
CA ALA A 96 -18.97 2.40 3.42
C ALA A 96 -19.08 2.11 1.91
N GLN A 97 -18.18 1.26 1.41
CA GLN A 97 -18.19 0.76 0.04
C GLN A 97 -18.22 -0.77 0.11
N VAL A 98 -19.32 -1.36 -0.36
CA VAL A 98 -19.53 -2.81 -0.41
C VAL A 98 -19.54 -3.20 -1.88
N GLY A 99 -18.42 -3.78 -2.32
CA GLY A 99 -18.15 -4.13 -3.71
C GLY A 99 -17.98 -5.63 -3.85
N LEU A 100 -18.79 -6.31 -4.66
CA LEU A 100 -18.65 -7.76 -4.85
C LEU A 100 -17.26 -8.12 -5.41
N LEU A 101 -16.75 -7.33 -6.34
CA LEU A 101 -15.48 -7.57 -7.01
C LEU A 101 -14.40 -6.59 -6.56
N TYR A 102 -14.71 -5.30 -6.57
CA TYR A 102 -13.70 -4.26 -6.44
C TYR A 102 -14.21 -2.99 -5.74
N ASN A 103 -13.41 -2.45 -4.82
CA ASN A 103 -13.59 -1.11 -4.28
C ASN A 103 -12.31 -0.29 -4.47
N SER A 104 -12.47 0.97 -4.85
CA SER A 104 -11.36 1.92 -5.05
C SER A 104 -11.69 3.26 -4.43
N ALA A 105 -10.79 3.78 -3.60
CA ALA A 105 -10.84 5.17 -3.13
C ALA A 105 -9.53 5.86 -3.48
N LYS A 106 -9.55 6.75 -4.48
CA LYS A 106 -8.35 7.54 -4.84
C LYS A 106 -7.96 8.45 -3.68
N LYS A 107 -8.92 9.19 -3.12
CA LYS A 107 -8.70 10.06 -1.95
C LYS A 107 -9.30 9.44 -0.70
N GLY A 108 -8.43 8.90 0.16
CA GLY A 108 -8.86 8.35 1.45
C GLY A 108 -9.53 9.43 2.32
N GLY A 109 -10.64 9.04 2.94
CA GLY A 109 -11.30 9.78 4.01
C GLY A 109 -11.47 8.84 5.20
N LEU A 110 -12.63 8.88 5.87
CA LEU A 110 -13.02 7.84 6.82
C LEU A 110 -13.85 6.79 6.09
N SER A 111 -13.26 5.65 5.70
CA SER A 111 -13.93 4.69 4.82
C SER A 111 -13.85 3.24 5.27
N ILE A 112 -14.94 2.50 5.09
CA ILE A 112 -15.01 1.05 5.27
C ILE A 112 -15.15 0.43 3.88
N GLN A 113 -14.27 -0.49 3.51
CA GLN A 113 -14.31 -1.16 2.21
C GLN A 113 -14.42 -2.66 2.44
N VAL A 114 -15.42 -3.30 1.82
CA VAL A 114 -15.64 -4.74 1.88
C VAL A 114 -15.82 -5.26 0.46
N GLY A 115 -14.98 -6.22 0.07
CA GLY A 115 -15.02 -6.80 -1.27
C GLY A 115 -13.91 -7.80 -1.55
N ILE A 116 -13.86 -8.38 -2.76
CA ILE A 116 -12.75 -9.27 -3.12
C ILE A 116 -11.43 -8.50 -3.17
N ALA A 117 -11.43 -7.36 -3.85
CA ALA A 117 -10.28 -6.49 -3.95
C ALA A 117 -10.61 -5.07 -3.48
N ASN A 118 -9.80 -4.51 -2.60
CA ASN A 118 -9.93 -3.12 -2.13
C ASN A 118 -8.65 -2.34 -2.41
N ASN A 119 -8.79 -1.07 -2.77
CA ASN A 119 -7.68 -0.18 -3.08
C ASN A 119 -7.90 1.22 -2.50
N VAL A 120 -6.89 1.75 -1.82
CA VAL A 120 -6.82 3.14 -1.34
C VAL A 120 -5.51 3.75 -1.82
N GLU A 121 -5.58 4.85 -2.58
CA GLU A 121 -4.40 5.45 -3.23
C GLU A 121 -3.83 6.69 -2.51
N GLU A 122 -4.61 7.35 -1.66
CA GLU A 122 -4.14 8.44 -0.80
C GLU A 122 -4.62 8.18 0.62
N GLY A 123 -3.83 8.61 1.62
CA GLY A 123 -4.04 8.31 3.04
C GLY A 123 -5.44 8.66 3.58
N GLY A 124 -5.72 8.26 4.80
CA GLY A 124 -7.04 8.40 5.41
C GLY A 124 -7.16 7.54 6.65
N ALA A 125 -8.37 7.17 7.03
CA ALA A 125 -8.62 6.23 8.12
C ALA A 125 -9.76 5.27 7.78
N GLY A 126 -9.75 4.09 8.38
CA GLY A 126 -10.92 3.21 8.35
C GLY A 126 -10.59 1.73 8.32
N ALA A 127 -11.35 0.96 7.55
CA ALA A 127 -11.20 -0.50 7.52
C ALA A 127 -11.29 -1.05 6.10
N GLN A 128 -10.51 -2.09 5.80
CA GLN A 128 -10.53 -2.80 4.53
C GLN A 128 -10.64 -4.31 4.80
N ILE A 129 -11.63 -4.98 4.22
CA ILE A 129 -11.82 -6.42 4.36
C ILE A 129 -11.97 -7.03 2.97
N GLY A 130 -11.08 -7.96 2.62
CA GLY A 130 -11.10 -8.60 1.32
C GLY A 130 -10.03 -9.65 1.08
N PHE A 131 -10.07 -10.32 -0.05
CA PHE A 131 -9.00 -11.27 -0.41
C PHE A 131 -7.70 -10.53 -0.71
N TYR A 132 -7.79 -9.42 -1.44
CA TYR A 132 -6.66 -8.57 -1.79
C TYR A 132 -6.93 -7.14 -1.33
N ASN A 133 -6.08 -6.59 -0.47
CA ASN A 133 -6.18 -5.19 -0.06
C ASN A 133 -4.91 -4.44 -0.44
N ARG A 134 -5.07 -3.25 -1.01
CA ARG A 134 -3.98 -2.33 -1.32
C ARG A 134 -4.22 -0.99 -0.63
N GLY A 135 -3.24 -0.55 0.16
CA GLY A 135 -3.25 0.76 0.81
C GLY A 135 -2.05 1.60 0.41
N VAL A 136 -1.95 2.76 1.06
CA VAL A 136 -0.73 3.58 1.07
C VAL A 136 -0.24 3.85 2.47
N ASN A 137 1.08 4.01 2.57
CA ASN A 137 1.75 4.44 3.79
C ASN A 137 1.40 5.91 4.07
N GLY A 138 0.74 6.17 5.20
CA GLY A 138 0.25 7.51 5.59
C GLY A 138 -1.20 7.55 6.07
N GLY A 139 -1.95 6.45 5.91
CA GLY A 139 -3.28 6.28 6.53
C GLY A 139 -3.28 5.42 7.80
N TYR A 140 -4.41 5.38 8.49
CA TYR A 140 -4.68 4.52 9.65
C TYR A 140 -5.84 3.57 9.35
N TYR A 141 -5.50 2.37 8.87
CA TYR A 141 -6.47 1.36 8.46
C TYR A 141 -6.37 0.10 9.31
N VAL A 142 -7.52 -0.50 9.61
CA VAL A 142 -7.62 -1.89 10.04
C VAL A 142 -7.89 -2.74 8.80
N THR A 143 -6.91 -3.53 8.37
CA THR A 143 -6.98 -4.33 7.15
C THR A 143 -7.07 -5.80 7.50
N GLY A 144 -8.05 -6.52 6.95
CA GLY A 144 -8.21 -7.96 7.07
C GLY A 144 -8.27 -8.63 5.70
N GLY A 145 -7.46 -9.66 5.46
CA GLY A 145 -7.50 -10.33 4.16
C GLY A 145 -6.56 -11.50 3.96
N VAL A 146 -6.53 -12.03 2.74
CA VAL A 146 -5.55 -13.08 2.39
C VAL A 146 -4.21 -12.46 2.06
N TYR A 147 -4.21 -11.46 1.18
CA TYR A 147 -3.04 -10.73 0.74
C TYR A 147 -3.25 -9.22 0.94
N ASN A 148 -2.41 -8.60 1.75
CA ASN A 148 -2.46 -7.18 2.05
C ASN A 148 -1.17 -6.51 1.58
N ARG A 149 -1.26 -5.38 0.88
CA ARG A 149 -0.10 -4.63 0.38
C ARG A 149 -0.16 -3.15 0.72
N GLY A 150 0.92 -2.61 1.29
CA GLY A 150 1.06 -1.17 1.54
C GLY A 150 0.05 -0.62 2.56
N SER A 151 -0.50 -1.49 3.41
CA SER A 151 -1.47 -1.08 4.43
C SER A 151 -0.74 -0.46 5.62
N SER A 152 -1.27 0.63 6.15
CA SER A 152 -0.73 1.31 7.34
C SER A 152 -1.76 1.26 8.47
N GLY A 153 -1.37 0.83 9.67
CA GLY A 153 -2.25 0.64 10.83
C GLY A 153 -2.15 -0.77 11.41
N ALA A 154 -3.27 -1.49 11.48
CA ALA A 154 -3.31 -2.88 11.94
C ALA A 154 -3.74 -3.78 10.79
N THR A 155 -2.94 -4.78 10.45
CA THR A 155 -3.14 -5.66 9.30
C THR A 155 -3.18 -7.11 9.77
N ILE A 156 -4.22 -7.84 9.39
CA ILE A 156 -4.37 -9.27 9.63
C ILE A 156 -4.49 -9.97 8.27
N GLY A 157 -3.64 -10.96 8.01
CA GLY A 157 -3.81 -11.78 6.81
C GLY A 157 -2.81 -12.91 6.64
N LEU A 158 -2.95 -13.72 5.58
CA LEU A 158 -1.96 -14.78 5.34
C LEU A 158 -0.62 -14.18 4.90
N ILE A 159 -0.68 -13.16 4.06
CA ILE A 159 0.49 -12.45 3.53
C ILE A 159 0.27 -10.94 3.69
N ASN A 160 1.16 -10.29 4.43
CA ASN A 160 1.20 -8.84 4.59
C ASN A 160 2.49 -8.33 3.98
N ASN A 161 2.42 -7.43 3.00
CA ASN A 161 3.57 -6.96 2.24
C ASN A 161 3.63 -5.43 2.22
N GLU A 162 4.81 -4.85 2.41
CA GLU A 162 5.02 -3.40 2.52
C GLU A 162 4.11 -2.72 3.58
N SER A 163 3.60 -3.48 4.55
CA SER A 163 2.66 -2.97 5.55
C SER A 163 3.39 -2.28 6.71
N LEU A 164 2.82 -1.20 7.24
CA LEU A 164 3.37 -0.39 8.32
C LEU A 164 2.45 -0.44 9.56
N GLY A 165 3.02 -0.70 10.73
CA GLY A 165 2.29 -0.74 12.00
C GLY A 165 2.27 -2.16 12.59
N ILE A 166 1.09 -2.68 12.91
CA ILE A 166 0.93 -4.03 13.47
C ILE A 166 0.53 -4.97 12.33
N ASN A 167 1.31 -6.01 12.09
CA ASN A 167 1.09 -7.00 11.04
C ASN A 167 0.99 -8.38 11.68
N ILE A 168 -0.16 -9.03 11.57
CA ILE A 168 -0.41 -10.37 12.07
C ILE A 168 -0.68 -11.27 10.87
N GLY A 169 0.10 -12.34 10.71
CA GLY A 169 -0.07 -13.20 9.54
C GLY A 169 0.81 -14.41 9.44
N GLY A 170 0.67 -15.16 8.34
CA GLY A 170 1.60 -16.24 8.03
C GLY A 170 2.98 -15.69 7.64
N PHE A 171 2.97 -14.74 6.70
CA PHE A 171 4.15 -14.07 6.17
C PHE A 171 3.98 -12.57 6.29
N ASN A 172 4.88 -11.90 7.00
CA ASN A 172 4.88 -10.45 7.15
C ASN A 172 6.17 -9.87 6.56
N TYR A 173 6.05 -9.00 5.56
CA TYR A 173 7.14 -8.25 4.93
C TYR A 173 6.87 -6.76 5.16
N GLY A 174 7.30 -6.19 6.28
CA GLY A 174 6.82 -4.87 6.69
C GLY A 174 7.58 -4.22 7.84
N TYR A 175 7.09 -3.05 8.23
CA TYR A 175 7.68 -2.20 9.25
C TYR A 175 6.77 -2.12 10.47
N GLY A 176 7.34 -2.19 11.68
CA GLY A 176 6.60 -2.08 12.93
C GLY A 176 6.60 -3.40 13.69
N ILE A 177 5.44 -3.85 14.18
CA ILE A 177 5.29 -5.11 14.92
C ILE A 177 4.79 -6.18 13.96
N ASN A 178 5.62 -7.18 13.67
CA ASN A 178 5.31 -8.31 12.80
C ASN A 178 5.16 -9.58 13.65
N ILE A 179 3.98 -10.19 13.66
CA ILE A 179 3.68 -11.43 14.39
C ILE A 179 3.24 -12.48 13.37
N GLY A 180 4.01 -13.56 13.25
CA GLY A 180 3.72 -14.56 12.23
C GLY A 180 4.64 -15.75 12.19
N ALA A 181 4.42 -16.66 11.24
CA ALA A 181 5.33 -17.79 11.05
C ALA A 181 6.67 -17.30 10.49
N ILE A 182 6.62 -16.41 9.51
CA ILE A 182 7.79 -15.80 8.86
C ILE A 182 7.62 -14.29 8.86
N ASN A 183 8.61 -13.59 9.43
CA ASN A 183 8.65 -12.13 9.45
C ASN A 183 9.92 -11.62 8.80
N SER A 184 9.78 -10.60 7.95
CA SER A 184 10.88 -9.91 7.30
C SER A 184 10.65 -8.40 7.31
N GLY A 185 11.66 -7.63 7.71
CA GLY A 185 11.60 -6.17 7.71
C GLY A 185 12.22 -5.54 8.94
N LYS A 186 11.59 -4.49 9.50
CA LYS A 186 12.13 -3.70 10.62
C LYS A 186 11.13 -3.52 11.75
N GLY A 187 11.63 -3.24 12.95
CA GLY A 187 10.84 -3.01 14.15
C GLY A 187 10.92 -4.19 15.12
N LEU A 188 9.79 -4.82 15.43
CA LEU A 188 9.70 -6.00 16.30
C LEU A 188 9.16 -7.17 15.48
N SER A 189 9.86 -8.30 15.46
CA SER A 189 9.43 -9.51 14.75
C SER A 189 9.30 -10.67 15.72
N ILE A 190 8.09 -11.23 15.84
CA ILE A 190 7.78 -12.37 16.71
C ILE A 190 7.30 -13.51 15.84
N GLY A 191 8.06 -14.61 15.78
CA GLY A 191 7.73 -15.70 14.87
C GLY A 191 8.64 -16.91 14.92
N ALA A 192 8.33 -17.92 14.12
CA ALA A 192 9.19 -19.09 13.99
C ALA A 192 10.50 -18.72 13.28
N ILE A 193 10.40 -17.93 12.20
CA ILE A 193 11.54 -17.46 11.41
C ILE A 193 11.44 -15.94 11.30
N ASN A 194 12.46 -15.23 11.76
CA ASN A 194 12.57 -13.79 11.61
C ASN A 194 13.82 -13.44 10.78
N ILE A 195 13.65 -12.53 9.83
CA ILE A 195 14.69 -12.01 8.93
C ILE A 195 14.69 -10.50 9.06
N GLY A 196 15.53 -9.97 9.93
CA GLY A 196 15.55 -8.54 10.23
C GLY A 196 16.68 -7.79 9.55
N ASP A 197 16.35 -6.59 9.08
CA ASP A 197 17.31 -5.56 8.72
C ASP A 197 17.66 -4.68 9.94
N ASP A 198 18.52 -3.68 9.73
CA ASP A 198 18.95 -2.70 10.74
C ASP A 198 17.84 -2.21 11.66
N GLY A 199 17.98 -2.49 12.95
CA GLY A 199 17.05 -2.04 13.99
C GLY A 199 15.84 -2.96 14.21
N ASN A 200 15.86 -4.20 13.74
CA ASN A 200 14.82 -5.20 14.04
C ASN A 200 15.13 -6.00 15.32
N LEU A 201 14.27 -5.88 16.34
CA LEU A 201 14.24 -6.75 17.50
C LEU A 201 13.50 -8.04 17.15
N GLN A 202 14.22 -9.15 17.10
CA GLN A 202 13.67 -10.44 16.69
C GLN A 202 13.50 -11.36 17.89
N VAL A 203 12.32 -12.00 17.99
CA VAL A 203 11.96 -13.01 18.98
C VAL A 203 11.44 -14.24 18.25
N GLY A 204 12.20 -15.33 18.29
CA GLY A 204 11.82 -16.51 17.53
C GLY A 204 12.69 -17.74 17.73
N ILE A 205 12.34 -18.78 16.99
CA ILE A 205 13.10 -20.04 16.93
C ILE A 205 14.39 -19.79 16.14
N LEU A 206 14.26 -19.23 14.93
CA LEU A 206 15.37 -18.87 14.05
C LEU A 206 15.33 -17.37 13.78
N ASN A 207 16.43 -16.68 14.10
CA ASN A 207 16.59 -15.26 13.84
C ASN A 207 17.82 -15.03 12.92
N PHE A 208 17.61 -14.29 11.84
CA PHE A 208 18.64 -13.91 10.88
C PHE A 208 18.79 -12.38 10.88
N CYS A 209 19.98 -11.86 11.13
CA CYS A 209 20.24 -10.43 11.22
C CYS A 209 21.42 -10.01 10.33
N THR A 210 21.31 -8.84 9.69
CA THR A 210 22.43 -8.21 8.97
C THR A 210 23.21 -7.27 9.90
N ASP A 211 22.52 -6.34 10.57
CA ASP A 211 23.03 -5.55 11.70
C ASP A 211 21.84 -5.15 12.60
N GLY A 212 22.00 -5.06 13.92
CA GLY A 212 20.88 -4.70 14.81
C GLY A 212 21.13 -4.92 16.30
N PRO A 213 20.32 -4.30 17.19
CA PRO A 213 20.37 -4.53 18.63
C PRO A 213 20.04 -6.00 18.96
N PHE A 214 20.61 -6.51 20.06
CA PHE A 214 20.59 -7.91 20.48
C PHE A 214 19.23 -8.62 20.22
N PRO A 215 19.15 -9.61 19.30
CA PRO A 215 17.95 -10.43 19.13
C PRO A 215 17.79 -11.39 20.32
N ILE A 216 16.55 -11.59 20.79
CA ILE A 216 16.23 -12.51 21.87
C ILE A 216 15.74 -13.81 21.23
N MET A 217 16.35 -14.95 21.57
CA MET A 217 16.15 -16.17 20.80
C MET A 217 16.09 -17.42 21.67
N ILE A 218 15.37 -18.43 21.18
CA ILE A 218 15.30 -19.76 21.80
C ILE A 218 16.31 -20.75 21.21
N VAL A 219 16.53 -20.80 19.88
CA VAL A 219 17.32 -21.88 19.22
C VAL A 219 18.60 -21.41 18.50
N LEU A 220 18.55 -20.75 17.33
CA LEU A 220 19.75 -20.45 16.52
C LEU A 220 19.76 -19.05 15.87
N ASN A 221 20.84 -18.29 16.12
CA ASN A 221 20.99 -16.88 15.74
C ASN A 221 22.09 -16.78 14.70
N TYR A 222 21.77 -16.26 13.52
CA TYR A 222 22.76 -16.03 12.48
C TYR A 222 22.82 -14.53 12.16
N CYS A 223 23.86 -13.88 12.69
CA CYS A 223 24.16 -12.48 12.38
C CYS A 223 25.40 -12.41 11.49
N SER A 224 25.25 -11.97 10.25
CA SER A 224 26.39 -11.69 9.36
C SER A 224 26.60 -10.19 9.29
N LYS A 225 27.60 -9.69 10.02
CA LYS A 225 28.07 -8.31 9.82
C LYS A 225 28.69 -8.20 8.42
N PRO A 226 28.30 -7.24 7.58
CA PRO A 226 29.08 -6.91 6.41
C PRO A 226 30.47 -6.45 6.88
N GLU A 227 31.52 -7.02 6.28
CA GLU A 227 32.90 -6.65 6.56
C GLU A 227 33.07 -5.14 6.29
N PRO A 228 33.66 -4.34 7.19
CA PRO A 228 33.84 -2.91 6.95
C PRO A 228 34.72 -2.72 5.71
N GLU A 229 34.18 -2.03 4.71
CA GLU A 229 34.94 -1.57 3.55
C GLU A 229 36.13 -0.75 4.09
N LYS A 230 37.35 -1.26 3.86
CA LYS A 230 38.59 -0.56 4.24
C LYS A 230 38.67 0.72 3.40
N THR A 231 38.21 1.84 3.94
CA THR A 231 38.51 3.15 3.38
C THR A 231 40.01 3.36 3.50
N GLU A 232 40.74 3.23 2.39
CA GLU A 232 42.14 3.66 2.30
C GLU A 232 42.24 5.14 2.65
N THR A 233 42.84 5.45 3.79
CA THR A 233 43.15 6.81 4.21
C THR A 233 44.22 7.38 3.27
N LYS A 234 43.83 8.24 2.33
CA LYS A 234 44.76 9.08 1.56
C LYS A 234 45.54 9.96 2.55
N PRO A 235 46.88 10.04 2.49
CA PRO A 235 47.65 10.82 3.47
C PRO A 235 47.28 12.29 3.40
N ALA A 236 46.89 12.86 4.55
CA ALA A 236 46.65 14.29 4.69
C ALA A 236 47.98 15.05 4.55
N ALA A 237 48.02 16.01 3.61
CA ALA A 237 49.15 16.90 3.43
C ALA A 237 49.38 17.72 4.71
N THR A 238 50.56 17.53 5.32
CA THR A 238 51.01 18.26 6.50
C THR A 238 51.18 19.74 6.17
N LYS A 239 50.35 20.61 6.76
CA LYS A 239 50.67 22.04 6.86
C LYS A 239 51.74 22.20 7.94
N VAL A 240 52.90 22.70 7.54
CA VAL A 240 54.02 23.04 8.43
C VAL A 240 53.72 24.39 9.06
N ASP A 241 53.44 24.41 10.37
CA ASP A 241 53.37 25.64 11.17
C ASP A 241 54.79 26.04 11.59
N THR A 242 55.36 27.02 10.88
CA THR A 242 56.65 27.64 11.25
C THR A 242 56.45 28.54 12.48
N LYS A 243 56.84 28.06 13.65
CA LYS A 243 56.92 28.85 14.89
C LYS A 243 58.25 29.59 14.93
N ILE A 244 58.21 30.90 14.70
CA ILE A 244 59.36 31.82 14.82
C ILE A 244 59.80 31.92 16.29
N ALA A 245 61.08 31.75 16.56
CA ALA A 245 61.70 31.84 17.88
C ALA A 245 61.87 33.32 18.33
N PRO A 246 61.77 33.63 19.64
CA PRO A 246 61.99 34.98 20.14
C PRO A 246 63.49 35.33 20.27
N GLU A 247 63.80 36.58 19.92
CA GLU A 247 65.11 37.24 19.89
C GLU A 247 65.73 37.41 21.31
N PRO A 248 67.06 37.26 21.48
CA PRO A 248 67.71 37.41 22.78
C PRO A 248 67.93 38.87 23.20
N ALA A 249 67.80 39.12 24.50
CA ALA A 249 67.85 40.43 25.15
C ALA A 249 69.24 41.14 25.09
N PRO A 250 69.28 42.48 25.12
CA PRO A 250 70.52 43.25 24.96
C PRO A 250 71.37 43.32 26.24
N THR A 251 72.66 43.02 26.11
CA THR A 251 73.70 43.27 27.12
C THR A 251 73.99 44.76 27.29
N LYS A 252 73.88 45.26 28.52
CA LYS A 252 74.41 46.58 28.92
C LYS A 252 75.91 46.45 29.22
N LYS A 253 76.64 47.46 28.75
CA LYS A 253 78.07 47.81 28.88
C LYS A 253 78.89 47.12 29.96
#